data_AF-R5LV61-F1
#
_entry.id   AF-R5LV61-F1
#
_cell.length_a   1.000
_cell.length_b   1.000
_cell.length_c   1.000
_cell.angle_alpha   90.00
_cell.angle_beta   90.00
_cell.angle_gamma   90.00
#
_symmetry.space_group_name_H-M   'P 1'
#
loop_
_entity.id
_entity.type
_entity.pdbx_description
1 polymer ?
#
loop_
_entity_poly.entity_id
_entity_poly.type
_entity_poly.pdbx_seq_one_letter_code
_entity_poly.pdbx_strand_id
1 'polypeptide(L)'
;MELASLIISICALLLSAFTFVIYDRKIKKQNLILNQYQILKIDEENLKKKCAKISGTIIRENRQMRKLVISNEGLASAHNICITDIRNFRGISLTGMASIPFELLNPGEHFEIPFMISESTPDIINVEYTWDDDNKAHNIYKQNLQL
;
A
#
# COMPACT_ATOMS: atom_id res chain seq x y z
N MET A 1 -24.82 -52.86 42.40
CA MET A 1 -23.84 -52.50 41.35
C MET A 1 -24.52 -51.89 40.12
N GLU A 2 -25.70 -52.36 39.70
CA GLU A 2 -26.41 -51.87 38.51
C GLU A 2 -26.91 -50.40 38.59
N LEU A 3 -27.38 -49.94 39.75
CA LEU A 3 -27.78 -48.53 39.94
C LEU A 3 -26.60 -47.57 39.78
N ALA A 4 -25.41 -47.95 40.27
CA ALA A 4 -24.22 -47.13 40.15
C ALA A 4 -23.74 -47.02 38.70
N SER A 5 -23.77 -48.12 37.93
CA SER A 5 -23.42 -48.09 36.50
C SER A 5 -24.44 -47.31 35.67
N LEU A 6 -25.74 -47.38 36.01
CA LEU A 6 -26.78 -46.58 35.37
C LEU A 6 -26.55 -45.06 35.59
N ILE A 7 -26.26 -44.66 36.83
CA ILE A 7 -25.98 -43.25 37.18
C ILE A 7 -24.74 -42.75 36.45
N ILE A 8 -23.67 -43.54 36.42
CA ILE A 8 -22.44 -43.19 35.69
C ILE A 8 -22.71 -43.02 34.19
N SER A 9 -23.52 -43.90 33.59
CA SER A 9 -23.89 -43.82 32.17
C SER A 9 -24.69 -42.55 31.84
N ILE A 10 -25.68 -42.22 32.68
CA ILE A 10 -26.47 -40.98 32.53
C ILE A 10 -25.58 -39.75 32.66
N CYS A 11 -24.70 -39.71 33.66
CA CYS A 11 -23.75 -38.62 33.84
C CYS A 11 -22.79 -38.47 32.65
N ALA A 12 -22.28 -39.59 32.11
CA ALA A 12 -21.41 -39.58 30.94
C ALA A 12 -22.12 -39.02 29.70
N LEU A 13 -23.39 -39.40 29.48
CA LEU A 13 -24.21 -38.86 28.39
C LEU A 13 -24.50 -37.37 28.55
N LEU A 14 -24.81 -36.91 29.77
CA LEU A 14 -25.04 -35.49 30.04
C LEU A 14 -23.77 -34.67 29.84
N LEU A 15 -22.62 -35.16 30.32
CA LEU A 15 -21.33 -34.51 30.11
C LEU A 15 -20.94 -34.45 28.64
N SER A 16 -21.20 -35.50 27.85
CA SER A 16 -20.89 -35.51 26.42
C SER A 16 -21.77 -34.51 25.65
N ALA A 17 -23.07 -34.45 25.93
CA ALA A 17 -24.00 -33.51 25.32
C ALA A 17 -23.64 -32.06 25.68
N PHE A 18 -23.31 -31.79 26.95
CA PHE A 18 -22.86 -30.48 27.40
C PHE A 18 -21.57 -30.04 26.71
N THR A 19 -20.60 -30.95 26.64
CA THR A 19 -19.30 -30.72 26.00
C THR A 19 -19.49 -30.42 24.51
N PHE A 20 -20.35 -31.19 23.82
CA PHE A 20 -20.67 -30.98 22.41
C PHE A 20 -21.23 -29.57 22.14
N VAL A 21 -22.18 -29.11 22.96
CA VAL A 21 -22.78 -27.75 22.80
C VAL A 21 -21.74 -26.65 23.02
N ILE A 22 -20.84 -26.81 24.00
CA ILE A 22 -19.76 -25.83 24.25
C ILE A 22 -18.80 -25.79 23.08
N TYR A 23 -18.36 -26.96 22.58
CA TYR A 23 -17.46 -27.04 21.45
C TYR A 23 -18.07 -26.45 20.17
N ASP A 24 -19.33 -26.81 19.86
CA ASP A 24 -20.04 -26.25 18.70
C ASP A 24 -20.14 -24.73 18.78
N ARG A 25 -20.49 -24.18 19.96
CA ARG A 25 -20.50 -22.72 20.18
C ARG A 25 -19.12 -22.09 20.00
N LYS A 26 -18.05 -22.74 20.49
CA LYS A 26 -16.67 -22.24 20.37
C LYS A 26 -16.20 -22.26 18.91
N ILE A 27 -16.46 -23.34 18.19
CA ILE A 27 -16.14 -23.51 16.77
C ILE A 27 -16.87 -22.45 15.94
N LYS A 28 -18.17 -22.26 16.17
CA LYS A 28 -18.95 -21.22 15.48
C LYS A 28 -18.40 -19.81 15.70
N LYS A 29 -18.00 -19.48 16.94
CA LYS A 29 -17.35 -18.18 17.23
C LYS A 29 -16.03 -18.02 16.49
N GLN A 30 -15.18 -19.05 16.47
CA GLN A 30 -13.90 -19.02 15.76
C GLN A 30 -14.11 -18.89 14.25
N ASN A 31 -15.06 -19.63 13.67
CA ASN A 31 -15.40 -19.53 12.26
C ASN A 31 -15.92 -18.14 11.88
N LEU A 32 -16.75 -17.52 12.73
CA LEU A 32 -17.24 -16.16 12.50
C LEU A 32 -16.07 -15.17 12.44
N ILE A 33 -15.16 -15.23 13.41
CA ILE A 33 -13.97 -14.37 13.45
C ILE A 33 -13.09 -14.60 12.20
N LEU A 34 -12.86 -15.86 11.83
CA LEU A 34 -12.06 -16.21 10.65
C LEU A 34 -12.70 -15.68 9.36
N ASN A 35 -14.00 -15.84 9.21
CA ASN A 35 -14.75 -15.33 8.05
C ASN A 35 -14.67 -13.80 7.99
N GLN A 36 -14.79 -13.11 9.13
CA GLN A 36 -14.63 -11.65 9.18
C GLN A 36 -13.25 -11.22 8.71
N TYR A 37 -12.18 -11.88 9.18
CA TYR A 37 -10.82 -11.59 8.71
C TYR A 37 -10.65 -11.87 7.22
N GLN A 38 -11.26 -12.93 6.70
CA GLN A 38 -11.21 -13.22 5.26
C GLN A 38 -11.90 -12.15 4.43
N ILE A 39 -13.08 -11.68 4.85
CA ILE A 39 -13.81 -10.59 4.17
C ILE A 39 -12.96 -9.31 4.18
N LEU A 40 -12.43 -8.92 5.34
CA LEU A 40 -11.57 -7.73 5.46
C LEU A 40 -10.34 -7.83 4.56
N LYS A 41 -9.70 -9.01 4.49
CA LYS A 41 -8.55 -9.22 3.62
C LYS A 41 -8.92 -9.10 2.13
N ILE A 42 -10.06 -9.65 1.73
CA ILE A 42 -10.56 -9.54 0.34
C ILE A 42 -10.86 -8.08 0.01
N ASP A 43 -11.47 -7.35 0.93
CA ASP A 43 -11.78 -5.92 0.75
C ASP A 43 -10.50 -5.09 0.63
N GLU A 44 -9.51 -5.33 1.48
CA GLU A 44 -8.19 -4.68 1.38
C GLU A 44 -7.48 -5.01 0.05
N GLU A 45 -7.51 -6.26 -0.39
CA GLU A 45 -6.93 -6.66 -1.68
C GLU A 45 -7.65 -6.00 -2.86
N ASN A 46 -8.98 -5.90 -2.80
CA ASN A 46 -9.78 -5.23 -3.82
C ASN A 46 -9.52 -3.72 -3.85
N LEU A 47 -9.32 -3.08 -2.70
CA LEU A 47 -8.91 -1.69 -2.64
C LEU A 47 -7.51 -1.51 -3.21
N LYS A 48 -6.54 -2.34 -2.82
CA LYS A 48 -5.16 -2.27 -3.37
C LYS A 48 -5.14 -2.38 -4.89
N LYS A 49 -5.97 -3.24 -5.48
CA LYS A 49 -6.10 -3.39 -6.94
C LYS A 49 -6.59 -2.14 -7.66
N LYS A 50 -7.24 -1.22 -6.96
CA LYS A 50 -7.76 0.05 -7.50
C LYS A 50 -6.87 1.24 -7.18
N CYS A 51 -5.88 1.08 -6.31
CA CYS A 51 -5.00 2.16 -5.90
C CYS A 51 -3.69 2.13 -6.69
N ALA A 52 -3.32 3.28 -7.23
CA ALA A 52 -1.96 3.52 -7.69
C ALA A 52 -1.11 4.02 -6.53
N LYS A 53 0.20 3.82 -6.60
CA LYS A 53 1.13 4.28 -5.55
C LYS A 53 2.34 4.93 -6.21
N ILE A 54 2.32 6.25 -6.26
CA ILE A 54 3.40 7.04 -6.85
C ILE A 54 4.50 7.29 -5.81
N SER A 55 5.74 7.00 -6.20
CA SER A 55 6.95 7.26 -5.41
C SER A 55 8.05 7.82 -6.31
N GLY A 56 8.96 8.58 -5.72
CA GLY A 56 10.17 9.04 -6.40
C GLY A 56 11.43 8.45 -5.79
N THR A 57 12.43 8.24 -6.64
CA THR A 57 13.79 7.85 -6.26
C THR A 57 14.80 8.70 -7.02
N ILE A 58 15.86 9.16 -6.34
CA ILE A 58 16.95 9.89 -6.99
C ILE A 58 18.09 8.93 -7.31
N ILE A 59 18.46 8.88 -8.58
CA ILE A 59 19.60 8.11 -9.07
C ILE A 59 20.74 9.08 -9.41
N ARG A 60 21.94 8.77 -8.92
CA ARG A 60 23.15 9.52 -9.23
C ARG A 60 23.79 8.96 -10.48
N GLU A 61 23.86 9.76 -11.54
CA GLU A 61 24.59 9.37 -12.77
C GLU A 61 26.06 9.79 -12.66
N ASN A 62 26.30 11.10 -12.49
CA ASN A 62 27.65 11.68 -12.52
C ASN A 62 27.82 12.63 -11.33
N ARG A 63 28.95 13.35 -11.23
CA ARG A 63 29.20 14.28 -10.10
C ARG A 63 28.06 15.31 -9.90
N GLN A 64 27.53 15.87 -10.99
CA GLN A 64 26.48 16.91 -10.98
C GLN A 64 25.15 16.46 -11.60
N MET A 65 25.12 15.35 -12.32
CA MET A 65 23.91 14.85 -12.98
C MET A 65 23.15 13.90 -12.06
N ARG A 66 21.84 14.09 -11.97
CA ARG A 66 20.90 13.28 -11.21
C ARG A 66 19.69 12.96 -12.08
N LYS A 67 19.00 11.88 -11.74
CA LYS A 67 17.72 11.51 -12.33
C LYS A 67 16.70 11.31 -11.22
N LEU A 68 15.56 12.00 -11.33
CA LEU A 68 14.40 11.71 -10.52
C LEU A 68 13.56 10.68 -11.27
N VAL A 69 13.54 9.46 -10.76
CA VAL A 69 12.71 8.37 -11.28
C VAL A 69 11.41 8.35 -10.51
N ILE A 70 10.30 8.53 -11.21
CA ILE A 70 8.96 8.48 -10.64
C ILE A 70 8.33 7.18 -11.09
N SER A 71 7.93 6.34 -10.13
CA SER A 71 7.42 4.99 -10.36
C SER A 71 6.03 4.80 -9.79
N ASN A 72 5.25 3.95 -10.44
CA ASN A 72 4.00 3.44 -9.89
C ASN A 72 4.23 2.05 -9.26
N GLU A 73 4.32 2.01 -7.92
CA GLU A 73 4.42 0.79 -7.12
C GLU A 73 3.05 0.19 -6.78
N GLY A 74 1.96 0.80 -7.27
CA GLY A 74 0.59 0.35 -7.03
C GLY A 74 0.17 -0.77 -7.98
N LEU A 75 -1.09 -1.18 -7.85
CA LEU A 75 -1.69 -2.21 -8.73
C LEU A 75 -2.66 -1.63 -9.76
N ALA A 76 -3.07 -0.37 -9.61
CA ALA A 76 -3.83 0.37 -10.62
C ALA A 76 -2.98 1.40 -11.35
N SER A 77 -3.42 1.80 -12.54
CA SER A 77 -2.79 2.85 -13.32
C SER A 77 -3.04 4.22 -12.68
N ALA A 78 -2.01 5.06 -12.67
CA ALA A 78 -2.10 6.45 -12.24
C ALA A 78 -2.29 7.37 -13.44
N HIS A 79 -3.14 8.37 -13.29
CA HIS A 79 -3.44 9.36 -14.33
C HIS A 79 -3.13 10.78 -13.83
N ASN A 80 -2.92 11.71 -14.76
CA ASN A 80 -2.73 13.14 -14.48
C ASN A 80 -1.67 13.43 -13.41
N ILE A 81 -0.53 12.74 -13.50
CA ILE A 81 0.50 12.79 -12.46
C ILE A 81 1.20 14.14 -12.52
N CYS A 82 1.05 14.92 -11.46
CA CYS A 82 1.77 16.17 -11.26
C CYS A 82 2.79 16.02 -10.14
N ILE A 83 3.87 16.77 -10.24
CA ILE A 83 4.88 16.86 -9.19
C ILE A 83 5.20 18.31 -8.88
N THR A 84 5.71 18.54 -7.67
CA THR A 84 6.33 19.83 -7.33
C THR A 84 7.42 20.16 -8.33
N ASP A 85 7.41 21.38 -8.87
CA ASP A 85 8.45 21.83 -9.79
C ASP A 85 9.80 21.90 -9.07
N ILE A 86 10.66 20.93 -9.38
CA ILE A 86 11.98 20.80 -8.74
C ILE A 86 12.94 21.95 -9.12
N ARG A 87 12.62 22.77 -10.13
CA ARG A 87 13.37 24.00 -10.46
C ARG A 87 13.26 25.05 -9.35
N ASN A 88 12.24 24.96 -8.49
CA ASN A 88 12.07 25.87 -7.37
C ASN A 88 13.12 25.66 -6.28
N PHE A 89 13.81 24.52 -6.27
CA PHE A 89 14.94 24.31 -5.36
C PHE A 89 16.19 24.99 -5.90
N ARG A 90 16.86 25.73 -5.01
CA ARG A 90 18.09 26.45 -5.34
C ARG A 90 19.12 25.48 -5.94
N GLY A 91 19.73 25.90 -7.05
CA GLY A 91 20.82 25.16 -7.67
C GLY A 91 20.40 23.93 -8.47
N ILE A 92 19.11 23.69 -8.69
CA ILE A 92 18.61 22.64 -9.58
C ILE A 92 18.31 23.21 -10.97
N SER A 93 18.82 22.55 -12.01
CA SER A 93 18.54 22.89 -13.41
C SER A 93 18.06 21.65 -14.17
N LEU A 94 16.87 21.70 -14.76
CA LEU A 94 16.38 20.60 -15.60
C LEU A 94 17.19 20.51 -16.90
N THR A 95 17.56 19.30 -17.29
CA THR A 95 18.26 19.03 -18.54
C THR A 95 17.35 18.50 -19.65
N GLY A 96 16.06 18.30 -19.34
CA GLY A 96 15.02 17.94 -20.30
C GLY A 96 13.66 18.50 -19.87
N MET A 97 12.72 18.52 -20.80
CA MET A 97 11.34 18.92 -20.54
C MET A 97 10.53 17.64 -20.32
N ALA A 98 10.24 17.30 -19.06
CA ALA A 98 9.21 16.31 -18.78
C ALA A 98 7.85 16.96 -19.03
N SER A 99 7.01 16.35 -19.86
CA SER A 99 5.62 16.79 -20.03
C SER A 99 4.89 16.49 -18.73
N ILE A 100 4.73 17.53 -17.89
CA ILE A 100 3.95 17.48 -16.66
C ILE A 100 2.71 18.34 -16.90
N PRO A 101 1.49 17.84 -16.62
CA PRO A 101 1.17 16.53 -16.06
C PRO A 101 1.57 15.35 -16.97
N PHE A 102 2.03 14.27 -16.37
CA PHE A 102 2.27 13.00 -17.07
C PHE A 102 0.95 12.22 -17.12
N GLU A 103 0.48 11.92 -18.34
CA GLU A 103 -0.92 11.51 -18.56
C GLU A 103 -1.29 10.17 -17.92
N LEU A 104 -0.44 9.16 -18.06
CA LEU A 104 -0.73 7.78 -17.68
C LEU A 104 0.54 7.04 -17.28
N LEU A 105 0.56 6.42 -16.10
CA LEU A 105 1.63 5.54 -15.64
C LEU A 105 1.06 4.22 -15.14
N ASN A 106 1.32 3.12 -15.85
CA ASN A 106 0.77 1.82 -15.49
C ASN A 106 1.53 1.19 -14.30
N PRO A 107 0.94 0.19 -13.63
CA PRO A 107 1.61 -0.55 -12.56
C PRO A 107 2.99 -1.07 -12.97
N GLY A 108 4.02 -0.76 -12.16
CA GLY A 108 5.40 -1.16 -12.42
C GLY A 108 6.16 -0.29 -13.44
N GLU A 109 5.48 0.64 -14.12
CA GLU A 109 6.14 1.59 -15.01
C GLU A 109 6.75 2.76 -14.22
N HIS A 110 7.69 3.43 -14.87
CA HIS A 110 8.33 4.63 -14.36
C HIS A 110 8.65 5.60 -15.51
N PHE A 111 8.84 6.87 -15.15
CA PHE A 111 9.42 7.87 -16.04
C PHE A 111 10.52 8.64 -15.32
N GLU A 112 11.43 9.21 -16.10
CA GLU A 112 12.64 9.86 -15.59
C GLU A 112 12.62 11.35 -15.89
N ILE A 113 13.07 12.13 -14.90
CA ILE A 113 13.32 13.56 -15.04
C ILE A 113 14.81 13.80 -14.77
N PRO A 114 15.63 14.01 -15.80
CA PRO A 114 17.04 14.31 -15.62
C PRO A 114 17.23 15.77 -15.19
N PHE A 115 18.13 16.00 -14.24
CA PHE A 115 18.45 17.33 -13.74
C PHE A 115 19.91 17.43 -13.27
N MET A 116 20.42 18.66 -13.24
CA MET A 116 21.71 19.01 -12.70
C MET A 116 21.58 19.65 -11.33
N ILE A 117 22.56 19.39 -10.47
CA ILE A 117 22.72 20.03 -9.17
C ILE A 117 23.99 20.89 -9.13
N SER A 118 23.99 21.91 -8.28
CA SER A 118 25.13 22.79 -8.00
C SER A 118 25.60 22.62 -6.56
N GLU A 119 26.72 23.23 -6.20
CA GLU A 119 27.20 23.25 -4.80
C GLU A 119 26.25 23.98 -3.84
N SER A 120 25.32 24.78 -4.37
CA SER A 120 24.32 25.49 -3.57
C SER A 120 23.01 24.74 -3.37
N THR A 121 22.92 23.52 -3.91
CA THR A 121 21.74 22.67 -3.81
C THR A 121 21.65 22.06 -2.41
N PRO A 122 20.47 22.06 -1.76
CA PRO A 122 20.29 21.38 -0.48
C PRO A 122 20.51 19.87 -0.62
N ASP A 123 20.90 19.18 0.45
CA ASP A 123 21.09 17.73 0.43
C ASP A 123 19.76 16.94 0.34
N ILE A 124 18.65 17.58 0.74
CA ILE A 124 17.32 17.00 0.79
C ILE A 124 16.33 17.95 0.10
N ILE A 125 15.48 17.40 -0.76
CA ILE A 125 14.34 18.11 -1.38
C ILE A 125 13.03 17.45 -0.99
N ASN A 126 11.96 18.26 -0.88
CA ASN A 126 10.63 17.78 -0.54
C ASN A 126 9.77 17.78 -1.80
N VAL A 127 9.40 16.61 -2.29
CA VAL A 127 8.59 16.47 -3.50
C VAL A 127 7.18 16.05 -3.10
N GLU A 128 6.20 16.82 -3.56
CA GLU A 128 4.79 16.44 -3.54
C GLU A 128 4.39 15.87 -4.90
N TYR A 129 3.66 14.76 -4.88
CA TYR A 129 3.06 14.10 -6.03
C TYR A 129 1.55 14.17 -5.92
N THR A 130 0.87 14.43 -7.04
CA THR A 130 -0.58 14.32 -7.13
C THR A 130 -0.99 13.49 -8.33
N TRP A 131 -1.99 12.62 -8.19
CA TRP A 131 -2.46 11.75 -9.27
C TRP A 131 -3.91 11.32 -9.04
N ASP A 132 -4.53 10.81 -10.10
CA ASP A 132 -5.83 10.14 -10.06
C ASP A 132 -5.66 8.64 -10.25
N ASP A 133 -6.44 7.82 -9.54
CA ASP A 133 -6.51 6.37 -9.76
C ASP A 133 -7.96 5.88 -9.76
N ASP A 134 -8.15 4.58 -9.96
CA ASP A 134 -9.48 3.94 -10.04
C ASP A 134 -10.26 3.99 -8.72
N ASN A 135 -9.60 4.31 -7.61
CA ASN A 135 -10.21 4.40 -6.29
C ASN A 135 -10.62 5.84 -5.95
N LYS A 136 -9.75 6.82 -6.18
CA LYS A 136 -10.04 8.23 -5.93
C LYS A 136 -9.22 9.17 -6.81
N ALA A 137 -9.78 10.36 -7.04
CA ALA A 137 -9.09 11.47 -7.66
C ALA A 137 -8.29 12.29 -6.62
N HIS A 138 -7.30 13.04 -7.09
CA HIS A 138 -6.49 13.97 -6.30
C HIS A 138 -5.81 13.31 -5.10
N ASN A 139 -5.21 12.14 -5.32
CA ASN A 139 -4.26 11.58 -4.38
C ASN A 139 -3.11 12.56 -4.14
N ILE A 140 -2.58 12.59 -2.92
CA ILE A 140 -1.44 13.43 -2.56
C ILE A 140 -0.45 12.56 -1.78
N TYR A 141 0.82 12.63 -2.17
CA TYR A 141 1.91 12.03 -1.42
C TYR A 141 3.08 13.00 -1.31
N LYS A 142 3.68 13.09 -0.13
CA LYS A 142 4.83 13.96 0.16
C LYS A 142 6.02 13.09 0.55
N GLN A 143 7.15 13.34 -0.07
CA GLN A 143 8.36 12.57 0.16
C GLN A 143 9.58 13.49 0.25
N ASN A 144 10.45 13.19 1.21
CA ASN A 144 11.75 13.83 1.31
C ASN A 144 12.76 12.94 0.56
N LEU A 145 13.44 13.50 -0.42
CA LEU A 145 14.42 12.80 -1.25
C LEU A 145 15.81 13.35 -1.00
N GLN A 146 16.77 12.45 -0.80
CA GLN A 146 18.18 12.78 -0.67
C GLN A 146 18.84 12.81 -2.05
N LEU A 147 19.58 13.89 -2.34
CA LEU A 147 20.24 14.16 -3.62
C LEU A 147 21.60 13.45 -3.76
#